data_AF-A0A0F9HWG3-F1
#
_entry.id   AF-A0A0F9HWG3-F1
#
_cell.length_a   1.000
_cell.length_b   1.000
_cell.length_c   1.000
_cell.angle_alpha   90.00
_cell.angle_beta   90.00
_cell.angle_gamma   90.00
#
_symmetry.space_group_name_H-M   'P 1'
#
loop_
_entity.id
_entity.type
_entity.pdbx_description
1 polymer ?
#
loop_
_entity_poly.entity_id
_entity_poly.type
_entity_poly.pdbx_seq_one_letter_code
_entity_poly.pdbx_strand_id
1 'polypeptide(L)'
;MVDAAALNKEAEAAEAKAAKPLPELRSPMTRLPEETRKVIAQWCRDNSMSFSLKTNELWIAFLKVSKLIAADLKIDLTAKRGGYSFREKEKGYQDEITELKKLLEAAKAKTK
;
A
#
# COMPACT_ATOMS: atom_id res chain seq x y z
N MET A 1 38.67 -22.43 14.86
CA MET A 1 37.50 -22.77 15.71
C MET A 1 36.74 -21.48 15.90
N VAL A 2 35.43 -21.44 15.59
CA VAL A 2 34.62 -20.23 15.75
C VAL A 2 34.15 -20.21 17.21
N ASP A 3 34.53 -19.17 17.95
CA ASP A 3 34.17 -19.01 19.35
C ASP A 3 32.64 -18.85 19.50
N ALA A 4 32.00 -19.77 20.22
CA ALA A 4 30.56 -19.74 20.47
C ALA A 4 30.11 -18.46 21.20
N ALA A 5 31.02 -17.84 21.98
CA ALA A 5 30.79 -16.55 22.63
C ALA A 5 30.75 -15.38 21.64
N ALA A 6 31.45 -15.47 20.50
CA ALA A 6 31.40 -14.46 19.45
C ALA A 6 30.09 -14.56 18.66
N LEU A 7 29.64 -15.78 18.35
CA LEU A 7 28.35 -16.03 17.68
C LEU A 7 27.14 -15.58 18.51
N ASN A 8 27.18 -15.76 19.83
CA ASN A 8 26.10 -15.29 20.71
C ASN A 8 26.03 -13.75 20.78
N LYS A 9 27.17 -13.05 20.78
CA LYS A 9 27.18 -11.57 20.75
C LYS A 9 26.67 -11.01 19.41
N GLU A 10 26.94 -11.70 18.31
CA GLU A 10 26.40 -11.32 16.99
C GLU A 10 24.89 -11.58 16.90
N ALA A 11 24.38 -12.65 17.52
CA ALA A 11 22.95 -12.95 17.58
C ALA A 11 22.18 -11.94 18.45
N GLU A 12 22.69 -11.58 19.63
CA GLU A 12 22.09 -10.57 20.51
C GLU A 12 22.07 -9.17 19.84
N ALA A 13 23.10 -8.82 19.08
CA ALA A 13 23.15 -7.56 18.33
C ALA A 13 22.18 -7.53 17.13
N ALA A 14 21.86 -8.69 16.56
CA ALA A 14 20.88 -8.83 15.48
C ALA A 14 19.45 -8.71 16.01
N GLU A 15 19.13 -9.32 17.15
CA GLU A 15 17.82 -9.20 17.81
C GLU A 15 17.55 -7.77 18.27
N ALA A 16 18.55 -7.07 18.83
CA ALA A 16 18.41 -5.68 19.25
C ALA A 16 18.19 -4.69 18.07
N LYS A 17 18.62 -5.04 16.85
CA LYS A 17 18.33 -4.27 15.63
C LYS A 17 16.96 -4.61 15.03
N ALA A 18 16.50 -5.85 15.16
CA ALA A 18 15.17 -6.30 14.73
C ALA A 18 14.04 -5.79 15.65
N ALA A 19 14.34 -5.56 16.94
CA ALA A 19 13.39 -5.06 17.93
C ALA A 19 13.15 -3.54 17.86
N LYS A 20 13.90 -2.78 17.03
CA LYS A 20 13.55 -1.39 16.79
C LYS A 20 12.23 -1.37 16.02
N PRO A 21 11.14 -0.83 16.60
CA PRO A 21 9.89 -0.73 15.87
C PRO A 21 10.19 0.03 14.58
N LEU A 22 9.75 -0.52 13.44
CA LEU A 22 9.83 0.18 12.18
C LEU A 22 9.31 1.60 12.42
N PRO A 23 10.08 2.64 12.09
CA PRO A 23 9.64 4.00 12.33
C PRO A 23 8.26 4.14 11.70
N GLU A 24 7.30 4.66 12.46
CA GLU A 24 5.92 4.79 11.98
C GLU A 24 5.96 5.36 10.56
N LEU A 25 5.46 4.58 9.60
CA LEU A 25 5.31 4.97 8.21
C LEU A 25 4.22 6.03 8.13
N ARG A 26 4.49 7.20 8.71
CA ARG A 26 3.67 8.39 8.58
C ARG A 26 3.80 8.85 7.15
N SER A 27 2.68 8.88 6.43
CA SER A 27 2.61 9.45 5.09
C SER A 27 3.32 10.82 5.08
N PRO A 28 4.18 11.11 4.11
CA PRO A 28 4.88 12.40 4.03
C PRO A 28 3.95 13.61 4.15
N MET A 29 2.68 13.46 3.76
CA MET A 29 1.64 14.47 3.90
C MET A 29 1.38 14.90 5.34
N THR A 30 1.46 14.00 6.32
CA THR A 30 1.12 14.33 7.72
C THR A 30 2.15 15.24 8.39
N ARG A 31 3.37 15.30 7.84
CA ARG A 31 4.44 16.22 8.29
C ARG A 31 4.29 17.63 7.73
N LEU A 32 3.50 17.82 6.68
CA LEU A 32 3.30 19.12 6.06
C LEU A 32 2.31 19.97 6.88
N PRO A 33 2.51 21.31 6.93
CA PRO A 33 1.52 22.23 7.47
C PRO A 33 0.15 22.04 6.82
N GLU A 34 -0.92 22.28 7.57
CA GLU A 34 -2.30 22.04 7.11
C GLU A 34 -2.63 22.82 5.83
N GLU A 35 -2.21 24.09 5.76
CA GLU A 35 -2.42 24.93 4.58
C GLU A 35 -1.72 24.37 3.34
N THR A 36 -0.49 23.87 3.51
CA THR A 36 0.24 23.19 2.42
C THR A 36 -0.50 21.93 1.97
N ARG A 37 -1.05 21.14 2.91
CA ARG A 37 -1.85 19.95 2.55
C ARG A 37 -3.10 20.33 1.76
N LYS A 38 -3.79 21.41 2.13
CA LYS A 38 -4.99 21.90 1.42
C LYS A 38 -4.65 22.30 -0.01
N VAL A 39 -3.56 23.06 -0.20
CA VAL A 39 -3.10 23.47 -1.53
C VAL A 39 -2.77 22.25 -2.40
N ILE A 40 -2.03 21.28 -1.85
CA ILE A 40 -1.69 20.04 -2.57
C ILE A 40 -2.97 19.26 -2.92
N ALA A 41 -3.90 19.13 -1.98
CA ALA A 41 -5.16 18.43 -2.20
C ALA A 41 -6.02 19.11 -3.27
N GLN A 42 -6.07 20.44 -3.28
CA GLN A 42 -6.78 21.19 -4.31
C GLN A 42 -6.14 20.98 -5.68
N TRP A 43 -4.82 21.14 -5.78
CA TRP A 43 -4.10 20.89 -7.03
C TRP A 43 -4.31 19.46 -7.56
N CYS A 44 -4.32 18.46 -6.67
CA CYS A 44 -4.62 17.07 -7.03
C CYS A 44 -6.03 16.91 -7.62
N ARG A 45 -7.05 17.59 -7.05
CA ARG A 45 -8.42 17.58 -7.59
C ARG A 45 -8.49 18.25 -8.95
N ASP A 46 -7.88 19.43 -9.09
CA ASP A 46 -7.91 20.22 -10.33
C ASP A 46 -7.27 19.46 -11.51
N ASN A 47 -6.27 18.64 -11.21
CA ASN A 47 -5.54 17.84 -12.20
C ASN A 47 -6.02 16.37 -12.27
N SER A 48 -7.11 16.02 -11.58
CA SER A 48 -7.67 14.66 -11.55
C SER A 48 -6.63 13.56 -11.25
N MET A 49 -5.70 13.82 -10.32
CA MET A 49 -4.62 12.91 -9.96
C MET A 49 -4.44 12.76 -8.46
N SER A 50 -3.93 11.61 -8.01
CA SER A 50 -3.59 11.41 -6.59
C SER A 50 -2.19 11.96 -6.28
N PHE A 51 -1.99 12.41 -5.04
CA PHE A 51 -0.66 12.81 -4.57
C PHE A 51 0.36 11.67 -4.74
N SER A 52 -0.04 10.43 -4.45
CA SER A 52 0.81 9.24 -4.63
C SER A 52 1.25 9.03 -6.08
N LEU A 53 0.33 9.23 -7.04
CA LEU A 53 0.65 9.13 -8.46
C LEU A 53 1.67 10.20 -8.84
N LYS A 54 1.43 11.45 -8.42
CA LYS A 54 2.34 12.56 -8.73
C LYS A 54 3.73 12.36 -8.12
N THR A 55 3.81 11.90 -6.87
CA THR A 55 5.10 11.63 -6.23
C THR A 55 5.86 10.50 -6.93
N ASN A 56 5.16 9.48 -7.43
CA ASN A 56 5.80 8.39 -8.18
C ASN A 56 6.33 8.88 -9.53
N GLU A 57 5.59 9.73 -10.24
CA GLU A 57 6.07 10.38 -11.47
C GLU A 57 7.37 11.14 -11.24
N LEU A 58 7.40 11.99 -10.20
CA LEU A 58 8.57 12.80 -9.85
C LEU A 58 9.75 11.92 -9.44
N TRP A 59 9.49 10.85 -8.69
CA TRP A 59 10.54 9.92 -8.29
C TRP A 59 11.16 9.20 -9.48
N ILE A 60 10.34 8.74 -10.44
CA ILE A 60 10.83 8.12 -11.66
C ILE A 60 11.62 9.10 -12.51
N ALA A 61 11.13 10.33 -12.66
CA ALA A 61 11.86 11.38 -13.37
C ALA A 61 13.23 11.64 -12.73
N PHE A 62 13.29 11.71 -11.40
CA PHE A 62 14.55 11.81 -10.65
C PHE A 62 15.47 10.63 -10.94
N LEU A 63 14.99 9.38 -10.82
CA LEU A 63 15.80 8.18 -11.07
C LEU A 63 16.36 8.15 -12.50
N LYS A 64 15.60 8.62 -13.50
CA LYS A 64 16.05 8.75 -14.89
C LYS A 64 17.15 9.79 -15.04
N VAL A 65 16.95 10.99 -14.49
CA VAL A 65 17.94 12.08 -14.53
C VAL A 65 19.23 11.68 -13.82
N SER A 66 19.11 10.98 -12.70
CA SER A 66 20.24 10.44 -11.93
C SER A 66 20.92 9.23 -12.58
N LYS A 67 20.45 8.77 -13.75
CA LYS A 67 20.96 7.58 -14.47
C LYS A 67 20.94 6.30 -13.63
N LEU A 68 20.05 6.22 -12.65
CA LEU A 68 19.85 5.03 -11.81
C LEU A 68 18.94 4.00 -12.49
N ILE A 69 18.13 4.45 -13.44
CA ILE A 69 17.32 3.60 -14.34
C ILE A 69 17.49 4.09 -15.78
N ALA A 70 17.18 3.22 -16.74
CA ALA A 70 17.25 3.56 -18.15
C ALA A 70 16.26 4.68 -18.52
N ALA A 71 16.70 5.64 -19.34
CA ALA A 71 15.90 6.81 -19.68
C ALA A 71 14.63 6.45 -20.48
N ASP A 72 14.75 5.42 -21.31
CA ASP A 72 13.69 4.84 -22.15
C ASP A 72 12.75 3.89 -21.39
N LEU A 73 13.05 3.55 -20.14
CA LEU A 73 12.20 2.68 -19.32
C LEU A 73 10.80 3.29 -19.20
N LYS A 74 9.81 2.59 -19.76
CA LYS A 74 8.39 2.94 -19.65
C LYS A 74 7.82 2.23 -18.42
N ILE A 75 7.55 2.99 -17.37
CA ILE A 75 6.91 2.49 -16.16
C ILE A 75 5.43 2.83 -16.24
N ASP A 76 4.58 1.80 -16.21
CA ASP A 76 3.13 2.00 -16.12
C ASP A 76 2.75 2.32 -14.67
N LEU A 77 2.41 3.57 -14.42
CA LEU A 77 1.90 4.06 -13.13
C LEU A 77 0.37 3.98 -13.02
N THR A 78 -0.30 3.61 -14.11
CA THR A 78 -1.77 3.42 -14.18
C THR A 78 -2.17 1.99 -13.84
N ALA A 79 -1.24 1.04 -13.96
CA ALA A 79 -1.37 -0.31 -13.43
C ALA A 79 -1.63 -0.23 -11.92
N LYS A 80 -2.92 -0.35 -11.57
CA LYS A 80 -3.43 -0.31 -10.21
C LYS A 80 -2.66 -1.31 -9.33
N ARG A 81 -1.67 -0.83 -8.60
CA ARG A 81 -1.10 -1.59 -7.48
C ARG A 81 -2.21 -1.80 -6.44
N GLY A 82 -2.80 -2.99 -6.46
CA GLY A 82 -3.50 -3.62 -5.33
C GLY A 82 -4.82 -3.03 -4.82
N GLY A 83 -5.30 -1.89 -5.30
CA GLY A 83 -6.56 -1.28 -4.81
C GLY A 83 -7.85 -1.82 -5.45
N TYR A 84 -7.76 -2.44 -6.63
CA TYR A 84 -8.94 -2.95 -7.35
C TYR A 84 -9.53 -4.23 -6.75
N SER A 85 -8.76 -4.91 -5.87
CA SER A 85 -9.24 -6.11 -5.20
C SER A 85 -10.36 -5.82 -4.19
N PHE A 86 -10.49 -4.60 -3.64
CA PHE A 86 -11.51 -4.34 -2.62
C PHE A 86 -12.92 -4.28 -3.21
N ARG A 87 -13.14 -3.57 -4.31
CA ARG A 87 -14.48 -3.48 -4.95
C ARG A 87 -14.91 -4.79 -5.61
N GLU A 88 -13.97 -5.53 -6.21
CA GLU A 88 -14.27 -6.87 -6.76
C GLU A 88 -14.56 -7.89 -5.65
N LYS A 89 -13.81 -7.84 -4.54
CA LYS A 89 -14.11 -8.65 -3.35
C LYS A 89 -15.44 -8.25 -2.71
N GLU A 90 -15.73 -6.95 -2.60
CA GLU A 90 -16.99 -6.43 -2.05
C GLU A 90 -18.19 -6.88 -2.89
N LYS A 91 -18.07 -6.84 -4.22
CA LYS A 91 -19.09 -7.39 -5.11
C LYS A 91 -19.25 -8.91 -4.92
N GLY A 92 -18.13 -9.65 -4.84
CA GLY A 92 -18.16 -11.10 -4.56
C GLY A 92 -18.85 -11.42 -3.23
N TYR A 93 -18.57 -10.68 -2.17
CA TYR A 93 -19.24 -10.85 -0.88
C TYR A 93 -20.73 -10.52 -0.93
N GLN A 94 -21.15 -9.50 -1.70
CA GLN A 94 -22.58 -9.19 -1.86
C GLN A 94 -23.34 -10.28 -2.63
N ASP A 95 -22.73 -10.84 -3.66
CA ASP A 95 -23.30 -11.95 -4.44
C ASP A 95 -23.46 -13.20 -3.54
N GLU A 96 -22.42 -13.53 -2.74
CA GLU A 96 -22.42 -14.67 -1.81
C GLU A 96 -23.47 -14.49 -0.68
N ILE A 97 -23.60 -13.29 -0.11
CA ILE A 97 -24.65 -12.99 0.87
C ILE A 97 -26.05 -13.17 0.27
N THR A 98 -26.24 -12.77 -0.99
CA THR A 98 -27.52 -12.87 -1.68
C THR A 98 -27.89 -14.34 -1.93
N GLU A 99 -26.92 -15.16 -2.32
CA GLU A 99 -27.12 -16.60 -2.50
C GLU A 99 -27.42 -17.32 -1.18
N LEU A 100 -26.67 -17.03 -0.12
CA LEU A 100 -26.93 -17.59 1.21
C LEU A 100 -28.32 -17.24 1.74
N LYS A 101 -28.80 -16.01 1.52
CA LYS A 101 -30.18 -15.62 1.88
C LYS A 101 -31.24 -16.44 1.15
N LYS A 102 -31.06 -16.68 -0.15
CA LYS A 102 -31.98 -17.54 -0.93
C LYS A 102 -32.00 -18.97 -0.41
N LEU A 103 -30.84 -19.54 -0.08
CA LEU A 103 -30.73 -20.88 0.48
C LEU A 103 -31.40 -20.97 1.87
N LEU A 104 -31.27 -19.93 2.69
CA LEU A 104 -31.87 -19.85 4.02
C LEU A 104 -33.41 -19.77 3.93
N GLU A 105 -33.96 -18.99 2.99
CA GLU A 105 -35.40 -18.97 2.73
C GLU A 105 -35.92 -20.31 2.19
N ALA A 106 -35.21 -20.94 1.26
CA ALA A 106 -35.56 -22.25 0.75
C ALA A 106 -35.52 -23.34 1.84
N ALA A 107 -34.57 -23.26 2.77
CA ALA A 107 -34.48 -24.17 3.93
C ALA A 107 -35.60 -23.93 4.96
N LYS A 108 -35.98 -22.67 5.20
CA LYS A 108 -37.11 -22.30 6.06
C LYS A 108 -38.45 -22.72 5.46
N ALA A 109 -38.59 -22.70 4.13
CA ALA A 109 -39.79 -23.17 3.45
C ALA A 109 -39.95 -24.70 3.50
N LYS A 110 -38.85 -25.45 3.69
CA LYS A 110 -38.85 -26.92 3.84
C LYS A 110 -39.05 -27.41 5.28
N THR A 111 -38.91 -26.53 6.26
CA THR A 111 -39.09 -26.84 7.69
C THR A 111 -40.43 -26.37 8.25
N LYS A 112 -41.38 -26.03 7.36
CA LYS A 112 -42.78 -25.74 7.66
C LYS A 112 -43.66 -26.82 7.03
#